data_AF-A0A7X8LV97-F1
#
_entry.id   AF-A0A7X8LV97-F1
#
_cell.length_a   1.000
_cell.length_b   1.000
_cell.length_c   1.000
_cell.angle_alpha   90.00
_cell.angle_beta   90.00
_cell.angle_gamma   90.00
#
_symmetry.space_group_name_H-M   'P 1'
#
loop_
_entity.id
_entity.type
_entity.pdbx_description
1 polymer ?
#
loop_
_entity_poly.entity_id
_entity_poly.type
_entity_poly.pdbx_seq_one_letter_code
_entity_poly.pdbx_strand_id
1 'polypeptide(L)'
;MSKNIHSLIVDTSEFSDNMDSFAKESLKALNDGVGHVREISENSDVVNEKSEYAYDRMQELIEKASEIQDIADMITEISEQTNMLSLNASIEASRAGENGRGFLVVADEIRKLAIQSQESATAIASILADLEDKAALTSEAVVALKETNTLQTELISSTKNVFEDLNEKMVGFTGDVGHIAQRISEIVDSNNKVIESITQISALSEQATANVEEVNSMIDINDENTSQACKLVNKLADAANRFNKYL
;
A
#
# COMPACT_ATOMS: atom_id res chain seq x y z
N MET A 1 -8.01 -35.30 30.40
CA MET A 1 -7.69 -33.88 30.66
C MET A 1 -6.33 -33.48 30.08
N SER A 2 -5.20 -34.09 30.50
CA SER A 2 -3.86 -33.72 30.01
C SER A 2 -3.70 -33.74 28.48
N LYS A 3 -4.22 -34.76 27.78
CA LYS A 3 -4.21 -34.80 26.29
C LYS A 3 -4.94 -33.63 25.62
N ASN A 4 -5.97 -33.07 26.27
CA ASN A 4 -6.77 -31.98 25.70
C ASN A 4 -6.06 -30.63 25.86
N ILE A 5 -5.42 -30.40 27.02
CA ILE A 5 -4.59 -29.20 27.26
C ILE A 5 -3.37 -29.21 26.35
N HIS A 6 -2.71 -30.36 26.19
CA HIS A 6 -1.57 -30.47 25.29
C HIS A 6 -1.95 -30.15 23.83
N SER A 7 -3.08 -30.65 23.34
CA SER A 7 -3.59 -30.31 22.00
C SER A 7 -3.80 -28.80 21.85
N LEU A 8 -4.48 -28.16 22.81
CA LEU A 8 -4.74 -26.72 22.77
C LEU A 8 -3.44 -25.89 22.73
N ILE A 9 -2.40 -26.32 23.46
CA ILE A 9 -1.10 -25.65 23.44
C ILE A 9 -0.44 -25.77 22.05
N VAL A 10 -0.47 -26.97 21.45
CA VAL A 10 0.07 -27.20 20.11
C VAL A 10 -0.69 -26.37 19.08
N ASP A 11 -2.02 -26.40 19.10
CA ASP A 11 -2.86 -25.64 18.18
C ASP A 11 -2.61 -24.12 18.31
N THR A 12 -2.44 -23.63 19.54
CA THR A 12 -2.13 -22.21 19.79
C THR A 12 -0.72 -21.85 19.32
N SER A 13 0.25 -22.77 19.44
CA SER A 13 1.62 -22.59 18.93
C SER A 13 1.62 -22.49 17.41
N GLU A 14 0.93 -23.41 16.72
CA GLU A 14 0.79 -23.40 15.27
C GLU A 14 0.10 -22.11 14.78
N PHE A 15 -0.94 -21.66 15.49
CA PHE A 15 -1.59 -20.39 15.20
C PHE A 15 -0.63 -19.19 15.35
N SER A 16 0.21 -19.19 16.40
CA SER A 16 1.24 -18.16 16.60
C SER A 16 2.28 -18.15 15.48
N ASP A 17 2.74 -19.32 15.02
CA ASP A 17 3.69 -19.43 13.92
C ASP A 17 3.09 -18.93 12.59
N ASN A 18 1.82 -19.25 12.35
CA ASN A 18 1.07 -18.73 11.20
C ASN A 18 0.91 -17.19 11.26
N MET A 19 0.65 -16.64 12.44
CA MET A 19 0.59 -15.18 12.64
C MET A 19 1.94 -14.51 12.36
N ASP A 20 3.05 -15.12 12.77
CA ASP A 20 4.40 -14.60 12.47
C ASP A 20 4.71 -14.61 10.97
N SER A 21 4.37 -15.70 10.28
CA SER A 21 4.51 -15.78 8.82
C SER A 21 3.67 -14.72 8.11
N PHE A 22 2.39 -14.58 8.49
CA PHE A 22 1.50 -13.56 7.95
C PHE A 22 2.01 -12.14 8.20
N ALA A 23 2.57 -11.90 9.39
CA ALA A 23 3.14 -10.59 9.73
C ALA A 23 4.35 -10.26 8.85
N LYS A 24 5.25 -11.23 8.63
CA LYS A 24 6.42 -11.06 7.74
C LYS A 24 6.02 -10.82 6.29
N GLU A 25 5.03 -11.55 5.78
CA GLU A 25 4.50 -11.32 4.43
C GLU A 25 3.86 -9.93 4.31
N SER A 26 3.09 -9.52 5.32
CA SER A 26 2.47 -8.19 5.37
C SER A 26 3.53 -7.07 5.42
N LEU A 27 4.59 -7.23 6.21
CA LEU A 27 5.71 -6.29 6.25
C LEU A 27 6.42 -6.18 4.90
N LYS A 28 6.60 -7.29 4.19
CA LYS A 28 7.15 -7.27 2.83
C LYS A 28 6.24 -6.48 1.88
N ALA A 29 4.94 -6.77 1.89
CA ALA A 29 3.96 -6.07 1.06
C ALA A 29 3.89 -4.57 1.36
N LEU A 30 4.04 -4.17 2.63
CA LEU A 30 4.12 -2.76 3.02
C LEU A 30 5.38 -2.09 2.50
N ASN A 31 6.54 -2.73 2.60
CA ASN A 31 7.79 -2.20 2.04
C ASN A 31 7.74 -2.06 0.52
N ASP A 32 7.17 -3.05 -0.18
CA ASP A 32 6.93 -2.97 -1.62
C ASP A 32 5.98 -1.80 -1.95
N GLY A 33 4.93 -1.61 -1.15
CA GLY A 33 4.00 -0.48 -1.25
C GLY A 33 4.68 0.89 -1.10
N VAL A 34 5.57 1.05 -0.11
CA VAL A 34 6.38 2.26 0.05
C VAL A 34 7.28 2.49 -1.18
N GLY A 35 7.85 1.41 -1.73
CA GLY A 35 8.63 1.46 -2.98
C GLY A 35 7.82 2.00 -4.15
N HIS A 36 6.59 1.51 -4.35
CA HIS A 36 5.70 1.99 -5.40
C HIS A 36 5.29 3.45 -5.20
N VAL A 37 4.98 3.85 -3.96
CA VAL A 37 4.64 5.26 -3.66
C VAL A 37 5.80 6.19 -4.02
N ARG A 38 7.04 5.77 -3.73
CA ARG A 38 8.25 6.52 -4.12
C ARG A 38 8.39 6.63 -5.63
N GLU A 39 8.21 5.53 -6.37
CA GLU A 39 8.28 5.54 -7.84
C GLU A 39 7.20 6.45 -8.45
N ILE A 40 5.99 6.45 -7.89
CA ILE A 40 4.91 7.36 -8.32
C ILE A 40 5.29 8.82 -8.02
N SER A 41 5.93 9.10 -6.88
CA SER A 41 6.44 10.45 -6.55
C SER A 41 7.48 10.92 -7.57
N GLU A 42 8.46 10.08 -7.89
CA GLU A 42 9.51 10.40 -8.88
C GLU A 42 8.90 10.64 -10.28
N ASN A 43 7.90 9.83 -10.67
CA ASN A 43 7.16 10.04 -11.91
C ASN A 43 6.35 11.34 -11.91
N SER A 44 5.76 11.73 -10.77
CA SER A 44 5.02 13.00 -10.63
C SER A 44 5.95 14.20 -10.84
N ASP A 45 7.19 14.15 -10.34
CA ASP A 45 8.20 15.18 -10.58
C ASP A 45 8.55 15.28 -12.07
N VAL A 46 8.75 14.13 -12.74
CA VAL A 46 9.02 14.09 -14.19
C VAL A 46 7.85 14.66 -14.99
N VAL A 47 6.60 14.34 -14.62
CA VAL A 47 5.41 14.91 -15.27
C VAL A 47 5.43 16.43 -15.13
N ASN A 48 5.76 16.97 -13.95
CA ASN A 48 5.82 18.42 -13.73
C ASN A 48 6.87 19.09 -14.63
N GLU A 49 8.07 18.51 -14.73
CA GLU A 49 9.14 18.99 -15.63
C GLU A 49 8.70 18.98 -17.10
N LYS A 50 8.06 17.88 -17.56
CA LYS A 50 7.60 17.76 -18.95
C LYS A 50 6.42 18.67 -19.26
N SER A 51 5.53 18.91 -18.31
CA SER A 51 4.45 19.89 -18.43
C SER A 51 5.02 21.30 -18.57
N GLU A 52 6.01 21.68 -17.77
CA GLU A 52 6.65 22.99 -17.87
C GLU A 52 7.37 23.18 -19.21
N TYR A 53 8.11 22.17 -19.66
CA TYR A 53 8.71 22.18 -21.00
C TYR A 53 7.66 22.32 -22.12
N ALA A 54 6.54 21.60 -22.04
CA ALA A 54 5.48 21.69 -23.03
C ALA A 54 4.83 23.08 -23.06
N TYR A 55 4.62 23.68 -21.89
CA TYR A 55 4.12 25.05 -21.77
C TYR A 55 5.05 26.04 -22.48
N ASP A 56 6.34 26.00 -22.18
CA ASP A 56 7.34 26.88 -22.81
C ASP A 56 7.37 26.73 -24.33
N ARG A 57 7.27 25.49 -24.84
CA ARG A 57 7.20 25.22 -26.29
C ARG A 57 5.93 25.79 -26.94
N MET A 58 4.79 25.77 -26.24
CA MET A 58 3.56 26.38 -26.74
C MET A 58 3.66 27.91 -26.78
N GLN A 59 4.31 28.52 -25.78
CA GLN A 59 4.55 29.97 -25.79
C GLN A 59 5.46 30.38 -26.95
N GLU A 60 6.56 29.66 -27.19
CA GLU A 60 7.44 29.92 -28.34
C GLU A 60 6.71 29.72 -29.67
N LEU A 61 5.81 28.73 -29.77
CA LEU A 61 4.99 28.51 -30.96
C LEU A 61 4.06 29.69 -31.25
N ILE A 62 3.42 30.25 -30.21
CA ILE A 62 2.56 31.43 -30.33
C ILE A 62 3.38 32.65 -30.79
N GLU A 63 4.55 32.88 -30.19
CA GLU A 63 5.44 33.97 -30.60
C GLU A 63 5.86 33.84 -32.07
N LYS A 64 6.22 32.63 -32.50
CA LYS A 64 6.60 32.36 -33.90
C LYS A 64 5.42 32.48 -34.86
N ALA A 65 4.22 32.10 -34.45
CA ALA A 65 3.02 32.29 -35.26
C ALA A 65 2.75 33.78 -35.49
N SER A 66 2.86 34.59 -34.44
CA SER A 66 2.73 36.05 -34.51
C SER A 66 3.79 36.69 -35.42
N GLU A 67 5.06 36.26 -35.35
CA GLU A 67 6.11 36.74 -36.28
C GLU A 67 5.77 36.44 -37.75
N ILE A 68 5.18 35.27 -38.04
CA ILE A 68 4.78 34.91 -39.42
C ILE A 68 3.53 35.68 -39.84
N GLN A 69 2.63 36.02 -38.91
CA GLN A 69 1.45 36.83 -39.18
C GLN A 69 1.85 38.22 -39.68
N ASP A 70 2.83 38.86 -39.04
CA ASP A 70 3.39 40.15 -39.49
C ASP A 70 3.95 40.08 -40.92
N ILE A 71 4.59 38.95 -41.27
CA ILE A 71 5.10 38.72 -42.63
C ILE A 71 3.96 38.53 -43.62
N ALA A 72 2.91 37.79 -43.26
CA ALA A 72 1.73 37.58 -44.11
C ALA A 72 0.99 38.90 -44.38
N ASP A 73 0.88 39.76 -43.36
CA ASP A 73 0.30 41.09 -43.49
C ASP A 73 1.13 41.98 -44.43
N MET A 74 2.46 41.96 -44.31
CA MET A 74 3.36 42.66 -45.23
C MET A 74 3.24 42.17 -46.67
N ILE A 75 3.12 40.85 -46.89
CA ILE A 75 2.90 40.28 -48.24
C ILE A 75 1.55 40.74 -48.79
N THR A 76 0.52 40.84 -47.95
CA THR A 76 -0.81 41.35 -48.33
C THR A 76 -0.70 42.80 -48.80
N GLU A 77 -0.03 43.67 -48.05
CA GLU A 77 0.20 45.07 -48.44
C GLU A 77 1.00 45.20 -49.75
N ILE A 78 2.08 44.42 -49.92
CA ILE A 78 2.89 44.41 -51.15
C ILE A 78 2.05 43.94 -52.34
N SER A 79 1.21 42.92 -52.14
CA SER A 79 0.35 42.37 -53.18
C SER A 79 -0.71 43.39 -53.61
N GLU A 80 -1.31 44.13 -52.67
CA GLU A 80 -2.25 45.21 -52.98
C GLU A 80 -1.57 46.36 -53.76
N GLN A 81 -0.39 46.79 -53.33
CA GLN A 81 0.38 47.82 -54.05
C GLN A 81 0.75 47.36 -55.46
N THR A 82 1.17 46.11 -55.62
CA THR A 82 1.53 45.52 -56.92
C THR A 82 0.30 45.40 -57.82
N ASN A 83 -0.85 45.01 -57.27
CA ASN A 83 -2.12 44.99 -57.98
C ASN A 83 -2.49 46.39 -58.49
N MET A 84 -2.38 47.42 -57.65
CA MET A 84 -2.63 48.82 -58.04
C MET A 84 -1.64 49.34 -59.09
N LEU A 85 -0.35 49.01 -58.96
CA LEU A 85 0.67 49.37 -59.95
C LEU A 85 0.41 48.71 -61.30
N SER A 86 0.07 47.42 -61.31
CA SER A 86 -0.24 46.67 -62.52
C SER A 86 -1.50 47.19 -63.21
N LEU A 87 -2.52 47.60 -62.44
CA LEU A 87 -3.74 48.22 -62.98
C LEU A 87 -3.41 49.54 -63.69
N ASN A 88 -2.60 50.40 -63.07
CA ASN A 88 -2.14 51.64 -63.69
C ASN A 88 -1.33 51.38 -64.96
N ALA A 89 -0.49 50.34 -64.97
CA ALA A 89 0.26 49.93 -66.15
C ALA A 89 -0.66 49.40 -67.28
N SER A 90 -1.68 48.60 -66.96
CA SER A 90 -2.67 48.13 -67.95
C SER A 90 -3.46 49.30 -68.56
N ILE A 91 -3.80 50.32 -67.76
CA ILE A 91 -4.47 51.54 -68.24
C ILE A 91 -3.56 52.29 -69.22
N GLU A 92 -2.30 52.53 -68.85
CA GLU A 92 -1.38 53.30 -69.71
C GLU A 92 -0.98 52.52 -70.97
N ALA A 93 -0.83 51.20 -70.87
CA ALA A 93 -0.62 50.32 -72.02
C ALA A 93 -1.82 50.35 -72.99
N SER A 94 -3.04 50.37 -72.48
CA SER A 94 -4.26 50.54 -73.29
C SER A 94 -4.28 51.91 -73.99
N ARG A 95 -3.79 52.95 -73.32
CA ARG A 95 -3.72 54.33 -73.83
C ARG A 95 -2.70 54.48 -74.97
N ALA A 96 -1.63 53.70 -74.96
CA ALA A 96 -0.61 53.68 -76.01
C ALA A 96 -1.06 52.95 -77.31
N GLY A 97 -2.25 52.35 -77.33
CA GLY A 97 -2.83 51.71 -78.52
C GLY A 97 -2.01 50.49 -78.98
N GLU A 98 -1.74 50.37 -80.28
CA GLU A 98 -1.02 49.20 -80.83
C GLU A 98 0.40 49.04 -80.27
N ASN A 99 1.08 50.14 -79.91
CA ASN A 99 2.43 50.10 -79.34
C ASN A 99 2.45 49.56 -77.90
N GLY A 100 1.32 49.56 -77.20
CA GLY A 100 1.20 49.11 -75.81
C GLY A 100 0.75 47.65 -75.64
N ARG A 101 0.39 46.94 -76.71
CA ARG A 101 -0.16 45.57 -76.65
C ARG A 101 0.69 44.57 -75.87
N GLY A 102 2.02 44.60 -76.06
CA GLY A 102 2.94 43.72 -75.33
C GLY A 102 3.02 44.05 -73.83
N PHE A 103 3.00 45.35 -73.50
CA PHE A 103 2.98 45.80 -72.10
C PHE A 103 1.67 45.48 -71.39
N LEU A 104 0.54 45.51 -72.11
CA LEU A 104 -0.77 45.16 -71.57
C LEU A 104 -0.81 43.70 -71.07
N VAL A 105 -0.26 42.76 -71.86
CA VAL A 105 -0.20 41.34 -71.48
C VAL A 105 0.64 41.14 -70.22
N VAL A 106 1.78 41.83 -70.12
CA VAL A 106 2.65 41.75 -68.94
C VAL A 106 1.96 42.35 -67.70
N ALA A 107 1.29 43.49 -67.85
CA ALA A 107 0.59 44.15 -66.75
C ALA A 107 -0.57 43.29 -66.22
N ASP A 108 -1.35 42.65 -67.10
CA ASP A 108 -2.41 41.73 -66.68
C ASP A 108 -1.88 40.46 -65.98
N GLU A 109 -0.73 39.92 -66.41
CA GLU A 109 -0.10 38.77 -65.74
C GLU A 109 0.43 39.15 -64.35
N ILE A 110 1.07 40.33 -64.21
CA ILE A 110 1.49 40.86 -62.91
C ILE A 110 0.28 41.05 -61.99
N ARG A 111 -0.83 41.60 -62.53
CA ARG A 111 -2.08 41.78 -61.77
C ARG A 111 -2.61 40.46 -61.23
N LYS A 112 -2.59 39.42 -62.07
CA LYS A 112 -3.04 38.08 -61.69
C LYS A 112 -2.14 37.47 -60.60
N LEU A 113 -0.82 37.61 -60.72
CA LEU A 113 0.13 37.16 -59.70
C LEU A 113 -0.06 37.91 -58.37
N ALA A 114 -0.33 39.21 -58.43
CA ALA A 114 -0.60 40.02 -57.24
C ALA A 114 -1.87 39.54 -56.50
N ILE A 115 -2.96 39.29 -57.22
CA ILE A 115 -4.20 38.73 -56.63
C ILE A 115 -3.95 37.35 -56.02
N GLN A 116 -3.25 36.46 -56.73
CA GLN A 116 -2.91 35.13 -56.20
C GLN A 116 -2.01 35.18 -54.96
N SER A 117 -1.07 36.13 -54.91
CA SER A 117 -0.21 36.37 -53.75
C SER A 117 -1.02 36.85 -52.55
N GLN A 118 -1.99 37.76 -52.76
CA GLN A 118 -2.91 38.23 -51.72
C GLN A 118 -3.80 37.10 -51.18
N GLU A 119 -4.37 36.28 -52.06
CA GLU A 119 -5.18 35.11 -51.67
C GLU A 119 -4.35 34.12 -50.84
N SER A 120 -3.09 33.89 -51.23
CA SER A 120 -2.17 33.00 -50.51
C SER A 120 -1.80 33.56 -49.13
N ALA A 121 -1.52 34.85 -49.02
CA ALA A 121 -1.22 35.51 -47.75
C ALA A 121 -2.42 35.47 -46.79
N THR A 122 -3.64 35.67 -47.30
CA THR A 122 -4.88 35.56 -46.52
C THR A 122 -5.09 34.13 -46.01
N ALA A 123 -4.81 33.12 -46.84
CA ALA A 123 -4.89 31.72 -46.43
C ALA A 123 -3.85 31.39 -45.34
N ILE A 124 -2.63 31.92 -45.44
CA ILE A 124 -1.60 31.79 -44.40
C ILE A 124 -2.09 32.41 -43.08
N ALA A 125 -2.63 33.63 -43.12
CA ALA A 125 -3.15 34.30 -41.93
C ALA A 125 -4.26 33.48 -41.22
N SER A 126 -5.16 32.87 -42.00
CA SER A 126 -6.19 31.99 -41.44
C SER A 126 -5.61 30.74 -40.77
N ILE A 127 -4.52 30.19 -41.29
CA ILE A 127 -3.85 29.01 -40.70
C ILE A 127 -3.13 29.41 -39.41
N LEU A 128 -2.50 30.58 -39.38
CA LEU A 128 -1.80 31.09 -38.19
C LEU A 128 -2.77 31.37 -37.04
N ALA A 129 -3.93 31.98 -37.34
CA ALA A 129 -4.97 32.21 -36.33
C ALA A 129 -5.49 30.89 -35.71
N ASP A 130 -5.71 29.85 -36.53
CA ASP A 130 -6.09 28.53 -36.00
C ASP A 130 -4.95 27.91 -35.17
N LEU A 131 -3.70 28.06 -35.61
CA LEU A 131 -2.53 27.56 -34.90
C LEU A 131 -2.34 28.23 -33.53
N GLU A 132 -2.54 29.55 -33.44
CA GLU A 132 -2.53 30.29 -32.18
C GLU A 132 -3.65 29.81 -31.23
N ASP A 133 -4.88 29.63 -31.72
CA ASP A 133 -6.00 29.09 -30.94
C ASP A 133 -5.67 27.71 -30.37
N LYS A 134 -5.14 26.80 -31.20
CA LYS A 134 -4.75 25.45 -30.76
C LYS A 134 -3.60 25.48 -29.77
N ALA A 135 -2.61 26.34 -29.96
CA ALA A 135 -1.50 26.49 -29.03
C ALA A 135 -1.98 27.02 -27.68
N ALA A 136 -2.88 28.02 -27.67
CA ALA A 136 -3.46 28.57 -26.44
C ALA A 136 -4.28 27.53 -25.67
N LEU A 137 -5.17 26.79 -26.35
CA LEU A 137 -5.95 25.71 -25.75
C LEU A 137 -5.06 24.60 -25.17
N THR A 138 -3.96 24.27 -25.86
CA THR A 138 -2.99 23.29 -25.38
C THR A 138 -2.25 23.80 -24.14
N SER A 139 -1.88 25.09 -24.12
CA SER A 139 -1.25 25.75 -22.98
C SER A 139 -2.16 25.72 -21.74
N GLU A 140 -3.46 26.01 -21.91
CA GLU A 140 -4.45 25.91 -20.82
C GLU A 140 -4.57 24.47 -20.29
N ALA A 141 -4.62 23.47 -21.17
CA ALA A 141 -4.65 22.07 -20.78
C ALA A 141 -3.39 21.64 -19.99
N VAL A 142 -2.22 22.17 -20.36
CA VAL A 142 -0.96 21.92 -19.65
C VAL A 142 -0.96 22.56 -18.25
N VAL A 143 -1.54 23.75 -18.10
CA VAL A 143 -1.71 24.39 -16.78
C VAL A 143 -2.64 23.56 -15.88
N ALA A 144 -3.79 23.14 -16.40
CA ALA A 144 -4.71 22.27 -15.66
C ALA A 144 -4.07 20.92 -15.26
N LEU A 145 -3.22 20.36 -16.13
CA LEU A 145 -2.43 19.17 -15.83
C LEU A 145 -1.45 19.41 -14.66
N LYS A 146 -0.79 20.56 -14.61
CA LYS A 146 0.13 20.95 -13.52
C LYS A 146 -0.59 21.07 -12.17
N GLU A 147 -1.77 21.69 -12.16
CA GLU A 147 -2.63 21.78 -10.97
C GLU A 147 -3.06 20.40 -10.47
N THR A 148 -3.51 19.54 -11.40
CA THR A 148 -3.91 18.17 -11.07
C THR A 148 -2.74 17.34 -10.54
N ASN A 149 -1.56 17.50 -11.12
CA ASN A 149 -0.35 16.81 -10.67
C ASN A 149 0.08 17.28 -9.27
N THR A 150 -0.11 18.57 -8.94
CA THR A 150 0.16 19.09 -7.59
C THR A 150 -0.73 18.42 -6.54
N LEU A 151 -2.03 18.30 -6.82
CA LEU A 151 -2.97 17.57 -5.95
C LEU A 151 -2.58 16.08 -5.84
N GLN A 152 -2.09 15.49 -6.93
CA GLN A 152 -1.59 14.12 -6.94
C GLN A 152 -0.37 13.97 -6.02
N THR A 153 0.58 14.91 -6.03
CA THR A 153 1.74 14.91 -5.12
C THR A 153 1.32 14.95 -3.65
N GLU A 154 0.29 15.72 -3.29
CA GLU A 154 -0.25 15.75 -1.93
C GLU A 154 -0.85 14.39 -1.53
N LEU A 155 -1.61 13.75 -2.42
CA LEU A 155 -2.18 12.43 -2.20
C LEU A 155 -1.10 11.34 -2.07
N ILE A 156 -0.04 11.42 -2.88
CA ILE A 156 1.13 10.53 -2.77
C ILE A 156 1.77 10.68 -1.39
N SER A 157 1.98 11.92 -0.92
CA SER A 157 2.55 12.17 0.40
C SER A 157 1.65 11.64 1.53
N SER A 158 0.33 11.82 1.43
CA SER A 158 -0.61 11.27 2.42
C SER A 158 -0.58 9.74 2.43
N THR A 159 -0.56 9.12 1.25
CA THR A 159 -0.48 7.67 1.08
C THR A 159 0.82 7.12 1.68
N LYS A 160 1.95 7.81 1.47
CA LYS A 160 3.23 7.47 2.09
C LYS A 160 3.12 7.39 3.61
N ASN A 161 2.53 8.41 4.24
CA ASN A 161 2.36 8.44 5.70
C ASN A 161 1.49 7.28 6.21
N VAL A 162 0.46 6.89 5.46
CA VAL A 162 -0.37 5.72 5.80
C VAL A 162 0.46 4.44 5.76
N PHE A 163 1.29 4.24 4.74
CA PHE A 163 2.17 3.07 4.68
C PHE A 163 3.21 3.06 5.81
N GLU A 164 3.78 4.22 6.17
CA GLU A 164 4.72 4.33 7.29
C GLU A 164 4.07 3.96 8.63
N ASP A 165 2.85 4.46 8.91
CA ASP A 165 2.06 4.11 10.09
C ASP A 165 1.68 2.61 10.11
N LEU A 166 1.29 2.05 8.97
CA LEU A 166 1.02 0.61 8.86
C LEU A 166 2.27 -0.24 9.13
N ASN A 167 3.43 0.21 8.65
CA ASN A 167 4.69 -0.48 8.89
C ASN A 167 5.06 -0.46 10.37
N GLU A 168 4.91 0.67 11.06
CA GLU A 168 5.12 0.76 12.51
C GLU A 168 4.18 -0.18 13.27
N LYS A 169 2.89 -0.18 12.92
CA LYS A 169 1.89 -1.07 13.53
C LYS A 169 2.20 -2.54 13.30
N MET A 170 2.68 -2.93 12.11
CA MET A 170 3.05 -4.31 11.85
C MET A 170 4.33 -4.73 12.57
N VAL A 171 5.30 -3.84 12.74
CA VAL A 171 6.47 -4.12 13.60
C VAL A 171 6.01 -4.39 15.04
N GLY A 172 5.09 -3.57 15.56
CA GLY A 172 4.47 -3.81 16.87
C GLY A 172 3.76 -5.16 16.95
N PHE A 173 2.96 -5.49 15.93
CA PHE A 173 2.24 -6.77 15.84
C PHE A 173 3.19 -7.98 15.82
N THR A 174 4.30 -7.93 15.09
CA THR A 174 5.33 -8.98 15.13
C THR A 174 5.92 -9.13 16.54
N GLY A 175 6.11 -8.02 17.26
CA GLY A 175 6.52 -8.04 18.67
C GLY A 175 5.50 -8.76 19.56
N ASP A 176 4.21 -8.46 19.41
CA ASP A 176 3.12 -9.10 20.15
C ASP A 176 3.05 -10.62 19.87
N VAL A 177 3.21 -11.04 18.62
CA VAL A 177 3.28 -12.45 18.24
C VAL A 177 4.48 -13.14 18.91
N GLY A 178 5.64 -12.47 18.96
CA GLY A 178 6.81 -12.96 19.69
C GLY A 178 6.54 -13.15 21.20
N HIS A 179 5.81 -12.21 21.81
CA HIS A 179 5.39 -12.35 23.22
C HIS A 179 4.42 -13.53 23.42
N ILE A 180 3.48 -13.76 22.50
CA ILE A 180 2.57 -14.91 22.54
C ILE A 180 3.37 -16.21 22.48
N ALA A 181 4.31 -16.34 21.54
CA ALA A 181 5.17 -17.51 21.42
C ALA A 181 5.94 -17.80 22.72
N GLN A 182 6.47 -16.77 23.38
CA GLN A 182 7.12 -16.92 24.69
C GLN A 182 6.14 -17.42 25.76
N ARG A 183 4.93 -16.87 25.84
CA ARG A 183 3.92 -17.31 26.81
C ARG A 183 3.48 -18.76 26.60
N ILE A 184 3.36 -19.20 25.35
CA ILE A 184 3.07 -20.59 25.02
C ILE A 184 4.17 -21.50 25.58
N SER A 185 5.45 -21.12 25.43
CA SER A 185 6.58 -21.87 26.01
C SER A 185 6.50 -21.98 27.54
N GLU A 186 6.14 -20.90 28.23
CA GLU A 186 5.94 -20.90 29.70
C GLU A 186 4.77 -21.81 30.12
N ILE A 187 3.70 -21.87 29.32
CA ILE A 187 2.54 -22.75 29.55
C ILE A 187 2.94 -24.22 29.35
N VAL A 188 3.76 -24.54 28.33
CA VAL A 188 4.28 -25.90 28.12
C VAL A 188 5.04 -26.38 29.36
N ASP A 189 5.97 -25.57 29.88
CA ASP A 189 6.77 -25.92 31.06
C ASP A 189 5.87 -26.13 32.30
N SER A 190 4.92 -25.22 32.51
CA SER A 190 3.96 -25.32 33.62
C SER A 190 3.08 -26.56 33.52
N ASN A 191 2.60 -26.89 32.31
CA ASN A 191 1.79 -28.08 32.07
C ASN A 191 2.59 -29.38 32.33
N ASN A 192 3.88 -29.41 31.98
CA ASN A 192 4.75 -30.54 32.28
C ASN A 192 4.92 -30.76 33.79
N LYS A 193 5.09 -29.68 34.57
CA LYS A 193 5.13 -29.75 36.05
C LYS A 193 3.82 -30.26 36.67
N VAL A 194 2.67 -29.87 36.09
CA VAL A 194 1.36 -30.38 36.50
C VAL A 194 1.26 -31.88 36.22
N ILE A 195 1.72 -32.35 35.05
CA ILE A 195 1.75 -33.78 34.72
C ILE A 195 2.60 -34.55 35.75
N GLU A 196 3.80 -34.06 36.07
CA GLU A 196 4.67 -34.67 37.08
C GLU A 196 4.00 -34.73 38.47
N SER A 197 3.37 -33.65 38.90
CA SER A 197 2.65 -33.58 40.18
C SER A 197 1.49 -34.57 40.23
N ILE A 198 0.73 -34.72 39.14
CA ILE A 198 -0.35 -35.71 39.04
C ILE A 198 0.21 -37.13 39.18
N THR A 199 1.32 -37.44 38.52
CA THR A 199 1.98 -38.75 38.64
C THR A 199 2.44 -39.03 40.07
N GLN A 200 3.01 -38.03 40.76
CA GLN A 200 3.40 -38.17 42.17
C GLN A 200 2.18 -38.40 43.07
N ILE A 201 1.08 -37.66 42.87
CA ILE A 201 -0.17 -37.84 43.63
C ILE A 201 -0.76 -39.23 43.40
N SER A 202 -0.74 -39.74 42.16
CA SER A 202 -1.19 -41.11 41.87
C SER A 202 -0.36 -42.14 42.64
N ALA A 203 0.97 -42.03 42.63
CA ALA A 203 1.84 -42.93 43.40
C ALA A 203 1.60 -42.84 44.92
N LEU A 204 1.43 -41.62 45.46
CA LEU A 204 1.06 -41.40 46.86
C LEU A 204 -0.30 -42.01 47.21
N SER A 205 -1.28 -41.93 46.32
CA SER A 205 -2.62 -42.51 46.51
C SER A 205 -2.57 -44.04 46.52
N GLU A 206 -1.76 -44.66 45.67
CA GLU A 206 -1.53 -46.10 45.69
C GLU A 206 -0.87 -46.53 47.00
N GLN A 207 0.17 -45.83 47.44
CA GLN A 207 0.84 -46.09 48.73
C GLN A 207 -0.11 -45.90 49.92
N ALA A 208 -0.95 -44.86 49.91
CA ALA A 208 -1.93 -44.63 50.96
C ALA A 208 -2.95 -45.77 51.04
N THR A 209 -3.38 -46.30 49.89
CA THR A 209 -4.29 -47.47 49.84
C THR A 209 -3.63 -48.70 50.44
N ALA A 210 -2.38 -48.99 50.07
CA ALA A 210 -1.61 -50.10 50.65
C ALA A 210 -1.42 -49.96 52.16
N ASN A 211 -1.11 -48.75 52.65
CA ASN A 211 -1.00 -48.48 54.08
C ASN A 211 -2.34 -48.69 54.82
N VAL A 212 -3.47 -48.32 54.22
CA VAL A 212 -4.80 -48.56 54.80
C VAL A 212 -5.10 -50.07 54.90
N GLU A 213 -4.72 -50.85 53.89
CA GLU A 213 -4.83 -52.32 53.93
C GLU A 213 -3.97 -52.92 55.06
N GLU A 214 -2.74 -52.44 55.23
CA GLU A 214 -1.85 -52.88 56.31
C GLU A 214 -2.40 -52.53 57.69
N VAL A 215 -2.90 -51.30 57.87
CA VAL A 215 -3.53 -50.86 59.13
C VAL A 215 -4.75 -51.69 59.47
N ASN A 216 -5.60 -52.02 58.49
CA ASN A 216 -6.76 -52.89 58.72
C ASN A 216 -6.32 -54.29 59.18
N SER A 217 -5.27 -54.85 58.58
CA SER A 217 -4.71 -56.13 59.05
C SER A 217 -4.16 -56.05 60.48
N MET A 218 -3.49 -54.94 60.84
CA MET A 218 -3.04 -54.72 62.21
C MET A 218 -4.21 -54.57 63.20
N ILE A 219 -5.31 -53.94 62.79
CA ILE A 219 -6.53 -53.83 63.61
C ILE A 219 -7.08 -55.21 63.93
N ASP A 220 -7.17 -56.10 62.93
CA ASP A 220 -7.63 -57.47 63.13
C ASP A 220 -6.75 -58.23 64.14
N ILE A 221 -5.42 -58.13 64.00
CA ILE A 221 -4.46 -58.74 64.95
C ILE A 221 -4.62 -58.15 66.35
N ASN A 222 -4.80 -56.83 66.46
CA ASN A 222 -4.94 -56.16 67.74
C ASN A 222 -6.26 -56.49 68.45
N ASP A 223 -7.35 -56.67 67.70
CA ASP A 223 -8.63 -57.12 68.25
C ASP A 223 -8.51 -58.55 68.80
N GLU A 224 -7.81 -59.44 68.08
CA GLU A 224 -7.50 -60.79 68.58
C GLU A 224 -6.68 -60.75 69.88
N ASN A 225 -5.59 -59.97 69.91
CA ASN A 225 -4.75 -59.80 71.09
C ASN A 225 -5.54 -59.25 72.29
N THR A 226 -6.41 -58.28 72.05
CA THR A 226 -7.27 -57.68 73.09
C THR A 226 -8.26 -58.72 73.63
N SER A 227 -8.86 -59.53 72.76
CA SER A 227 -9.72 -60.64 73.15
C SER A 227 -8.98 -61.69 74.00
N GLN A 228 -7.74 -62.03 73.62
CA GLN A 228 -6.89 -62.92 74.41
C GLN A 228 -6.53 -62.34 75.78
N ALA A 229 -6.18 -61.04 75.84
CA ALA A 229 -5.89 -60.35 77.08
C ALA A 229 -7.10 -60.35 78.04
N CYS A 230 -8.31 -60.05 77.54
CA CYS A 230 -9.55 -60.15 78.33
C CYS A 230 -9.76 -61.55 78.90
N LYS A 231 -9.54 -62.62 78.09
CA LYS A 231 -9.63 -64.00 78.58
C LYS A 231 -8.62 -64.28 79.70
N LEU A 232 -7.39 -63.78 79.59
CA LEU A 232 -6.37 -63.95 80.62
C LEU A 232 -6.70 -63.18 81.90
N VAL A 233 -7.16 -61.93 81.78
CA VAL A 233 -7.61 -61.11 82.92
C VAL A 233 -8.78 -61.79 83.65
N ASN A 234 -9.76 -62.32 82.92
CA ASN A 234 -10.86 -63.07 83.52
C ASN A 234 -10.37 -64.33 84.26
N LYS A 235 -9.44 -65.10 83.67
CA LYS A 235 -8.83 -66.26 84.34
C LYS A 235 -8.06 -65.86 85.60
N LEU A 236 -7.32 -64.74 85.56
CA LEU A 236 -6.61 -64.19 86.72
C LEU A 236 -7.59 -63.77 87.82
N ALA A 237 -8.69 -63.09 87.47
CA ALA A 237 -9.74 -62.71 88.42
C ALA A 237 -10.40 -63.95 89.06
N ASP A 238 -10.70 -64.98 88.28
CA ASP A 238 -11.21 -66.25 88.79
C ASP A 238 -10.22 -66.94 89.73
N ALA A 239 -8.93 -66.95 89.38
CA ALA A 239 -7.88 -67.50 90.23
C ALA A 239 -7.74 -66.73 91.55
N ALA A 240 -7.75 -65.40 91.50
CA ALA A 240 -7.71 -64.54 92.68
C ALA A 240 -8.93 -64.76 93.60
N ASN A 241 -10.13 -64.87 93.02
CA ASN A 241 -11.36 -65.19 93.75
C ASN A 241 -11.31 -66.58 94.40
N ARG A 242 -10.69 -67.57 93.74
CA ARG A 242 -10.46 -68.89 94.35
C ARG A 242 -9.50 -68.80 95.52
N PHE A 243 -8.38 -68.09 95.39
CA PHE A 243 -7.44 -67.88 96.50
C PHE A 243 -8.09 -67.20 97.71
N ASN A 244 -8.95 -66.21 97.49
CA ASN A 244 -9.67 -65.51 98.56
C ASN A 244 -10.70 -66.39 99.30
N LYS A 245 -11.09 -67.55 98.74
CA LYS A 245 -11.93 -68.55 99.42
C LYS A 245 -11.14 -69.49 100.35
N TYR A 246 -9.81 -69.49 100.24
CA TYR A 246 -8.92 -70.34 101.04
C TYR A 246 -8.14 -69.54 102.11
N LEU A 247 -8.38 -68.23 102.20
CA LEU A 247 -8.00 -67.36 103.31
C LEU A 247 -9.20 -67.21 104.26
#